data_AF-A0AAN9NV77-F1
#
_entry.id   AF-A0AAN9NV77-F1
#
_cell.length_a   1.000
_cell.length_b   1.000
_cell.length_c   1.000
_cell.angle_alpha   90.00
_cell.angle_beta   90.00
_cell.angle_gamma   90.00
#
_symmetry.space_group_name_H-M   'P 1'
#
loop_
_entity.id
_entity.type
_entity.pdbx_description
1 polymer ?
#
loop_
_entity_poly.entity_id
_entity_poly.type
_entity_poly.pdbx_seq_one_letter_code
_entity_poly.pdbx_strand_id
1 'polypeptide(L)'
;MDNTYKSASDEILNVKLIFPKAREGDVIVEGKNDILNKVGITLNLANHFPAKNQRIAIRGVSVAAESMVFANCVNKLRSLRVCEIVTTCYFADVLSLLQSKKRGLSLEEKREKMLQIFYESQDFFLLKELEKMGPRKGVIAQSVKDVVQSLVDDDLVSKDKIGTSVYFWSLPSCAGNQLRNVYRKLDSDLENSKNRYAQLVDQCEELKKGREESDEREEAVADLKAIEQKHSELKDELAKYRDNDPAAFEAMKEGIAVAQASANRWTDNIFTLRQWCSNNFPEAKEQLENLYKEVGLTDDFDYLELAPLPLKAVAD
;
A
#
# COMPACT_ATOMS: atom_id res chain seq x y z
N MET A 1 -0.45 -7.78 9.16
CA MET A 1 -0.34 -9.24 8.94
C MET A 1 -1.36 -9.62 7.86
N ASP A 2 -1.25 -9.07 6.66
CA ASP A 2 -0.19 -9.23 5.65
C ASP A 2 -0.15 -10.59 4.99
N ASN A 3 -0.07 -10.50 3.66
CA ASN A 3 0.46 -11.46 2.70
C ASN A 3 -0.46 -12.57 2.21
N THR A 4 -1.29 -12.22 1.22
CA THR A 4 -1.49 -13.10 0.05
C THR A 4 -1.90 -12.28 -1.19
N TYR A 5 -1.06 -11.32 -1.56
CA TYR A 5 -1.06 -10.70 -2.88
C TYR A 5 0.39 -10.61 -3.35
N LYS A 6 0.90 -11.71 -3.91
CA LYS A 6 2.12 -11.76 -4.73
C LYS A 6 2.22 -13.16 -5.37
N SER A 7 2.55 -13.17 -6.66
CA SER A 7 2.87 -14.36 -7.47
C SER A 7 1.69 -15.12 -8.10
N ALA A 8 1.03 -14.47 -9.06
CA ALA A 8 0.36 -15.16 -10.17
C ALA A 8 0.78 -14.57 -11.54
N SER A 9 1.92 -13.86 -11.56
CA SER A 9 2.43 -13.15 -12.75
C SER A 9 3.81 -13.63 -13.22
N ASP A 10 4.39 -14.65 -12.58
CA ASP A 10 5.79 -15.07 -12.85
C ASP A 10 5.97 -16.46 -13.50
N GLU A 11 4.90 -17.15 -13.92
CA GLU A 11 5.02 -18.45 -14.61
C GLU A 11 4.76 -18.42 -16.13
N ILE A 12 4.77 -17.24 -16.75
CA ILE A 12 4.75 -17.09 -18.23
C ILE A 12 6.12 -16.63 -18.78
N LEU A 13 7.12 -16.50 -17.92
CA LEU A 13 8.46 -16.02 -18.26
C LEU A 13 9.53 -17.09 -18.03
N ASN A 14 9.32 -18.32 -18.51
CA ASN A 14 10.40 -19.31 -18.59
C ASN A 14 10.16 -20.41 -19.65
N VAL A 15 10.04 -20.03 -20.92
CA VAL A 15 10.49 -20.89 -22.02
C VAL A 15 11.26 -20.03 -23.03
N LYS A 16 12.56 -19.95 -22.76
CA LYS A 16 13.60 -19.40 -23.63
C LYS A 16 13.65 -20.27 -24.90
N LEU A 17 12.85 -19.94 -25.90
CA LEU A 17 12.98 -20.51 -27.24
C LEU A 17 14.28 -19.96 -27.86
N ILE A 18 15.33 -20.76 -27.74
CA ILE A 18 16.61 -20.60 -28.43
C ILE A 18 16.34 -20.70 -29.93
N PHE A 19 16.26 -19.56 -30.62
CA PHE A 19 16.43 -19.50 -32.07
C PHE A 19 17.83 -18.94 -32.35
N PRO A 20 18.79 -19.74 -32.87
CA PRO A 20 20.07 -19.19 -33.28
C PRO A 20 19.88 -18.33 -34.54
N LYS A 21 20.42 -17.10 -34.51
CA LYS A 21 20.62 -16.24 -35.69
C LYS A 21 21.43 -17.00 -36.75
N ALA A 22 20.81 -17.35 -37.87
CA ALA A 22 21.54 -17.79 -39.06
C ALA A 22 22.16 -16.56 -39.76
N ARG A 23 23.46 -16.63 -40.05
CA ARG A 23 24.20 -15.63 -40.85
C ARG A 23 24.01 -15.91 -42.34
N GLU A 24 24.12 -14.85 -43.14
CA GLU A 24 24.11 -14.87 -44.60
C GLU A 24 25.18 -15.81 -45.16
N GLY A 25 24.76 -16.72 -46.03
CA GLY A 25 25.64 -17.56 -46.84
C GLY A 25 25.84 -18.98 -46.32
N ASP A 26 24.81 -19.83 -46.45
CA ASP A 26 25.00 -21.28 -46.59
C ASP A 26 23.93 -21.83 -47.55
N VAL A 27 24.40 -22.38 -48.66
CA VAL A 27 23.60 -23.01 -49.72
C VAL A 27 23.30 -24.46 -49.32
N ILE A 28 22.01 -24.78 -49.29
CA ILE A 28 21.34 -26.05 -49.67
C ILE A 28 22.27 -27.25 -49.87
N VAL A 29 22.10 -28.34 -49.08
CA VAL A 29 21.72 -29.72 -49.47
C VAL A 29 21.53 -30.53 -48.16
N GLU A 30 20.58 -31.49 -48.14
CA GLU A 30 20.20 -32.42 -47.04
C GLU A 30 19.20 -31.86 -45.99
N GLY A 31 18.01 -32.43 -45.74
CA GLY A 31 17.36 -33.64 -46.23
C GLY A 31 15.86 -33.62 -45.90
N LYS A 32 15.02 -33.92 -46.90
CA LYS A 32 13.54 -34.03 -46.78
C LYS A 32 13.08 -35.04 -45.71
N ASN A 33 13.92 -36.03 -45.39
CA ASN A 33 13.61 -37.08 -44.42
C ASN A 33 13.65 -36.59 -42.96
N ASP A 34 14.44 -35.55 -42.69
CA ASP A 34 14.63 -35.06 -41.33
C ASP A 34 13.42 -34.24 -40.84
N ILE A 35 12.72 -33.60 -41.78
CA ILE A 35 11.49 -32.82 -41.52
C ILE A 35 10.29 -33.75 -41.32
N LEU A 36 10.16 -34.81 -42.14
CA LEU A 36 9.09 -35.80 -42.00
C LEU A 36 9.21 -36.58 -40.69
N ASN A 37 10.43 -36.90 -40.26
CA ASN A 37 10.66 -37.51 -38.94
C ASN A 37 10.29 -36.57 -37.78
N LYS A 38 10.61 -35.27 -37.88
CA LYS A 38 10.24 -34.28 -36.85
C LYS A 38 8.72 -34.06 -36.74
N VAL A 39 8.00 -34.12 -37.87
CA VAL A 39 6.51 -34.10 -37.89
C VAL A 39 5.92 -35.39 -37.33
N GLY A 40 6.52 -36.55 -37.64
CA GLY A 40 6.10 -37.84 -37.07
C GLY A 40 6.28 -37.92 -35.55
N ILE A 41 7.38 -37.38 -35.02
CA ILE A 41 7.68 -37.33 -33.58
C ILE A 41 6.68 -36.44 -32.83
N THR A 42 6.31 -35.28 -33.40
CA THR A 42 5.37 -34.34 -32.78
C THR A 42 3.92 -34.84 -32.75
N LEU A 43 3.48 -35.57 -33.78
CA LEU A 43 2.18 -36.26 -33.78
C LEU A 43 2.11 -37.40 -32.75
N ASN A 44 3.21 -38.12 -32.52
CA ASN A 44 3.26 -39.19 -31.51
C ASN A 44 3.18 -38.64 -30.07
N LEU A 45 3.81 -37.50 -29.80
CA LEU A 45 3.74 -36.80 -28.51
C LEU A 45 2.33 -36.27 -28.19
N ALA A 46 1.56 -35.86 -29.21
CA ALA A 46 0.19 -35.38 -29.03
C ALA A 46 -0.79 -36.48 -28.55
N ASN A 47 -0.50 -37.75 -28.87
CA ASN A 47 -1.32 -38.90 -28.47
C ASN A 47 -1.14 -39.31 -26.99
N HIS A 48 -0.14 -38.78 -26.30
CA HIS A 48 0.09 -39.02 -24.85
C HIS A 48 -0.67 -38.02 -23.94
N PHE A 49 -1.39 -37.05 -24.49
CA PHE A 49 -2.20 -36.10 -23.71
C PHE A 49 -3.61 -36.64 -23.40
N PRO A 50 -4.18 -36.34 -22.22
CA PRO A 50 -5.53 -36.77 -21.85
C PRO A 50 -6.59 -36.21 -22.82
N ALA A 51 -7.62 -37.01 -23.13
CA ALA A 51 -8.57 -36.82 -24.24
C ALA A 51 -9.24 -35.44 -24.35
N LYS A 52 -9.35 -34.69 -23.24
CA LYS A 52 -9.90 -33.32 -23.24
C LYS A 52 -9.00 -32.29 -23.93
N ASN A 53 -7.69 -32.52 -24.03
CA ASN A 53 -6.73 -31.58 -24.61
C ASN A 53 -6.17 -32.00 -25.98
N GLN A 54 -6.49 -33.22 -26.46
CA GLN A 54 -6.09 -33.68 -27.80
C GLN A 54 -6.66 -32.82 -28.93
N ARG A 55 -7.89 -32.29 -28.78
CA ARG A 55 -8.51 -31.42 -29.81
C ARG A 55 -7.79 -30.10 -30.02
N ILE A 56 -7.15 -29.55 -28.98
CA ILE A 56 -6.42 -28.27 -29.06
C ILE A 56 -5.03 -28.50 -29.65
N ALA A 57 -4.36 -29.58 -29.24
CA ALA A 57 -3.06 -29.98 -29.80
C ALA A 57 -3.16 -30.34 -31.30
N ILE A 58 -4.18 -31.10 -31.72
CA ILE A 58 -4.41 -31.45 -33.13
C ILE A 58 -4.79 -30.21 -33.95
N ARG A 59 -5.57 -29.28 -33.39
CA ARG A 59 -5.87 -27.98 -34.05
C ARG A 59 -4.62 -27.12 -34.21
N GLY A 60 -3.74 -27.05 -33.22
CA GLY A 60 -2.48 -26.31 -33.32
C GLY A 60 -1.55 -26.86 -34.42
N VAL A 61 -1.47 -28.19 -34.56
CA VAL A 61 -0.72 -28.84 -35.63
C VAL A 61 -1.38 -28.64 -37.01
N SER A 62 -2.74 -28.63 -37.07
CA SER A 62 -3.48 -28.32 -38.31
C SER A 62 -3.25 -26.89 -38.77
N VAL A 63 -3.25 -25.91 -37.86
CA VAL A 63 -3.04 -24.49 -38.18
C VAL A 63 -1.58 -24.22 -38.62
N ALA A 64 -0.61 -24.93 -38.03
CA ALA A 64 0.78 -24.87 -38.47
C ALA A 64 0.99 -25.53 -39.85
N ALA A 65 0.35 -26.68 -40.10
CA ALA A 65 0.39 -27.35 -41.41
C ALA A 65 -0.34 -26.53 -42.49
N GLU A 66 -1.48 -25.94 -42.16
CA GLU A 66 -2.26 -25.06 -43.05
C GLU A 66 -1.46 -23.80 -43.41
N SER A 67 -0.77 -23.18 -42.43
CA SER A 67 0.09 -22.01 -42.68
C SER A 67 1.31 -22.35 -43.56
N MET A 68 1.88 -23.55 -43.42
CA MET A 68 3.07 -23.98 -44.18
C MET A 68 2.72 -24.49 -45.58
N VAL A 69 1.53 -25.09 -45.76
CA VAL A 69 0.95 -25.40 -47.08
C VAL A 69 0.58 -24.12 -47.82
N PHE A 70 0.08 -23.09 -47.11
CA PHE A 70 -0.19 -21.77 -47.68
C PHE A 70 1.08 -21.10 -48.22
N ALA A 71 2.19 -21.13 -47.46
CA ALA A 71 3.47 -20.57 -47.88
C ALA A 71 4.10 -21.31 -49.09
N ASN A 72 3.98 -22.63 -49.15
CA ASN A 72 4.45 -23.42 -50.29
C ASN A 72 3.53 -23.30 -51.52
N CYS A 73 2.22 -23.13 -51.34
CA CYS A 73 1.27 -22.91 -52.44
C CYS A 73 1.47 -21.53 -53.08
N VAL A 74 1.69 -20.48 -52.27
CA VAL A 74 1.99 -19.11 -52.76
C VAL A 74 3.31 -19.05 -53.53
N ASN A 75 4.34 -19.77 -53.10
CA ASN A 75 5.63 -19.83 -53.83
C ASN A 75 5.57 -20.71 -55.09
N LYS A 76 4.73 -21.74 -55.14
CA LYS A 76 4.50 -22.56 -56.35
C LYS A 76 3.61 -21.84 -57.37
N LEU A 77 2.65 -21.03 -56.92
CA LEU A 77 1.73 -20.26 -57.77
C LEU A 77 2.35 -19.00 -58.37
N ARG A 78 3.44 -18.44 -57.79
CA ARG A 78 4.23 -17.39 -58.43
C ARG A 78 4.94 -17.82 -59.73
N SER A 79 5.05 -19.13 -59.99
CA SER A 79 5.72 -19.68 -61.18
C SER A 79 4.80 -19.95 -62.38
N LEU A 80 3.48 -19.78 -62.26
CA LEU A 80 2.55 -19.99 -63.37
C LEU A 80 1.62 -18.77 -63.47
N ARG A 81 1.87 -17.91 -64.47
CA ARG A 81 1.00 -16.77 -64.81
C ARG A 81 -0.31 -17.24 -65.45
N VAL A 82 -1.14 -18.03 -64.78
CA VAL A 82 -2.55 -18.22 -65.11
C VAL A 82 -3.26 -18.64 -63.83
N CYS A 83 -4.42 -18.03 -63.54
CA CYS A 83 -5.42 -18.46 -62.55
C CYS A 83 -5.38 -17.79 -61.15
N GLU A 84 -5.44 -16.46 -61.10
CA GLU A 84 -5.82 -15.73 -59.87
C GLU A 84 -7.35 -15.56 -59.68
N ILE A 85 -8.18 -15.99 -60.64
CA ILE A 85 -9.63 -15.70 -60.61
C ILE A 85 -10.50 -16.90 -60.19
N VAL A 86 -10.05 -18.14 -60.34
CA VAL A 86 -10.94 -19.32 -60.15
C VAL A 86 -10.94 -19.85 -58.71
N THR A 87 -9.81 -19.76 -58.00
CA THR A 87 -9.67 -20.38 -56.67
C THR A 87 -10.34 -19.56 -55.55
N THR A 88 -10.45 -18.25 -55.71
CA THR A 88 -11.11 -17.37 -54.73
C THR A 88 -12.64 -17.48 -54.77
N CYS A 89 -13.22 -17.77 -55.94
CA CYS A 89 -14.68 -17.89 -56.08
C CYS A 89 -15.25 -19.18 -55.46
N TYR A 90 -14.60 -20.34 -55.67
CA TYR A 90 -15.11 -21.62 -55.16
C TYR A 90 -15.03 -21.76 -53.63
N PHE A 91 -14.04 -21.13 -52.99
CA PHE A 91 -13.86 -21.24 -51.54
C PHE A 91 -14.87 -20.38 -50.76
N ALA A 92 -15.32 -19.25 -51.33
CA ALA A 92 -16.34 -18.41 -50.72
C ALA A 92 -17.73 -19.07 -50.74
N ASP A 93 -18.07 -19.74 -51.85
CA ASP A 93 -19.36 -20.41 -52.04
C ASP A 93 -19.52 -21.65 -51.14
N VAL A 94 -18.45 -22.41 -50.92
CA VAL A 94 -18.48 -23.60 -50.04
C VAL A 94 -18.52 -23.22 -48.55
N LEU A 95 -17.90 -22.11 -48.15
CA LEU A 95 -17.98 -21.59 -46.78
C LEU A 95 -19.40 -21.07 -46.45
N SER A 96 -20.04 -20.41 -47.43
CA SER A 96 -21.41 -19.91 -47.35
C SER A 96 -22.44 -21.04 -47.18
N LEU A 97 -22.25 -22.16 -47.91
CA LEU A 97 -23.20 -23.28 -47.90
C LEU A 97 -23.23 -24.08 -46.57
N LEU A 98 -22.16 -24.02 -45.78
CA LEU A 98 -22.00 -24.81 -44.55
C LEU A 98 -22.64 -24.19 -43.29
N GLN A 99 -23.19 -22.97 -43.37
CA GLN A 99 -23.78 -22.26 -42.22
C GLN A 99 -25.32 -22.37 -42.09
N SER A 100 -26.00 -23.17 -42.93
CA SER A 100 -27.49 -23.15 -43.01
C SER A 100 -28.23 -24.25 -42.22
N LYS A 101 -27.60 -24.94 -41.27
CA LYS A 101 -28.35 -25.85 -40.36
C LYS A 101 -28.76 -25.10 -39.10
N LYS A 102 -30.07 -24.88 -38.95
CA LYS A 102 -30.79 -24.23 -37.83
C LYS A 102 -30.32 -24.70 -36.44
N ARG A 103 -29.18 -24.17 -35.99
CA ARG A 103 -28.78 -24.13 -34.60
C ARG A 103 -29.37 -22.84 -34.04
N GLY A 104 -30.03 -22.88 -32.89
CA GLY A 104 -30.55 -21.65 -32.27
C GLY A 104 -29.41 -20.65 -32.08
N LEU A 105 -29.65 -19.37 -32.36
CA LEU A 105 -28.62 -18.34 -32.19
C LEU A 105 -28.06 -18.40 -30.76
N SER A 106 -26.74 -18.46 -30.66
CA SER A 106 -26.00 -18.27 -29.41
C SER A 106 -26.21 -16.85 -28.86
N LEU A 107 -25.85 -16.64 -27.60
CA LEU A 107 -26.00 -15.34 -26.95
C LEU A 107 -25.16 -14.27 -27.65
N GLU A 108 -23.97 -14.62 -28.12
CA GLU A 108 -23.08 -13.70 -28.85
C GLU A 108 -23.64 -13.33 -30.24
N GLU A 109 -24.18 -14.30 -30.98
CA GLU A 109 -24.84 -14.03 -32.27
C GLU A 109 -26.08 -13.13 -32.08
N LYS A 110 -26.81 -13.26 -30.97
CA LYS A 110 -27.93 -12.35 -30.64
C LYS A 110 -27.43 -10.93 -30.34
N ARG A 111 -26.32 -10.80 -29.61
CA ARG A 111 -25.68 -9.50 -29.32
C ARG A 111 -25.23 -8.81 -30.60
N GLU A 112 -24.58 -9.53 -31.50
CA GLU A 112 -24.15 -9.02 -32.79
C GLU A 112 -25.33 -8.59 -33.67
N LYS A 113 -26.40 -9.40 -33.73
CA LYS A 113 -27.62 -9.04 -34.47
C LYS A 113 -28.34 -7.82 -33.90
N MET A 114 -28.33 -7.63 -32.57
CA MET A 114 -28.85 -6.40 -31.96
C MET A 114 -27.97 -5.20 -32.26
N LEU A 115 -26.65 -5.31 -32.14
CA LEU A 115 -25.71 -4.25 -32.52
C LEU A 115 -25.85 -3.84 -33.99
N GLN A 116 -26.08 -4.80 -34.87
CA GLN A 116 -26.29 -4.56 -36.29
C GLN A 116 -27.53 -3.68 -36.55
N ILE A 117 -28.58 -3.78 -35.74
CA ILE A 117 -29.74 -2.86 -35.84
C ILE A 117 -29.30 -1.42 -35.57
N PHE A 118 -28.51 -1.18 -34.52
CA PHE A 118 -28.02 0.16 -34.18
C PHE A 118 -27.09 0.72 -35.26
N TYR A 119 -26.22 -0.09 -35.84
CA TYR A 119 -25.27 0.38 -36.87
C TYR A 119 -25.90 0.59 -38.26
N GLU A 120 -26.90 -0.21 -38.63
CA GLU A 120 -27.62 -0.04 -39.91
C GLU A 120 -28.54 1.19 -39.88
N SER A 121 -29.23 1.41 -38.75
CA SER A 121 -30.18 2.52 -38.61
C SER A 121 -29.53 3.83 -38.17
N GLN A 122 -28.46 3.77 -37.38
CA GLN A 122 -27.77 4.91 -36.78
C GLN A 122 -28.71 5.88 -36.05
N ASP A 123 -29.76 5.33 -35.42
CA ASP A 123 -30.83 6.09 -34.78
C ASP A 123 -30.94 5.75 -33.28
N PHE A 124 -31.76 6.53 -32.57
CA PHE A 124 -32.06 6.34 -31.16
C PHE A 124 -33.31 5.49 -30.99
N PHE A 125 -33.24 4.49 -30.10
CA PHE A 125 -34.34 3.57 -29.89
C PHE A 125 -34.85 3.59 -28.45
N LEU A 126 -36.18 3.47 -28.33
CA LEU A 126 -36.83 3.12 -27.08
C LEU A 126 -36.84 1.60 -26.91
N LEU A 127 -36.92 1.12 -25.65
CA LEU A 127 -36.97 -0.33 -25.37
C LEU A 127 -38.12 -1.02 -26.13
N LYS A 128 -39.28 -0.38 -26.23
CA LYS A 128 -40.46 -0.89 -26.95
C LYS A 128 -40.20 -1.04 -28.46
N GLU A 129 -39.34 -0.19 -29.04
CA GLU A 129 -39.00 -0.24 -30.46
C GLU A 129 -37.99 -1.35 -30.75
N LEU A 130 -37.03 -1.55 -29.83
CA LEU A 130 -36.09 -2.67 -29.88
C LEU A 130 -36.80 -4.01 -29.74
N GLU A 131 -37.82 -4.11 -28.88
CA GLU A 131 -38.65 -5.32 -28.76
C GLU A 131 -39.42 -5.66 -30.05
N LYS A 132 -39.71 -4.66 -30.89
CA LYS A 132 -40.37 -4.85 -32.20
C LYS A 132 -39.37 -5.18 -33.32
N MET A 133 -38.17 -4.61 -33.26
CA MET A 133 -37.12 -4.76 -34.28
C MET A 133 -36.24 -5.99 -34.05
N GLY A 134 -36.00 -6.39 -32.80
CA GLY A 134 -35.19 -7.56 -32.43
C GLY A 134 -35.67 -8.88 -33.04
N PRO A 135 -36.98 -9.22 -32.96
CA PRO A 135 -37.52 -10.43 -33.59
C PRO A 135 -37.36 -10.46 -35.12
N ARG A 136 -37.35 -9.29 -35.78
CA ARG A 136 -37.15 -9.20 -37.24
C ARG A 136 -35.74 -9.60 -37.67
N LYS A 137 -34.76 -9.49 -36.76
CA LYS A 137 -33.37 -9.90 -36.98
C LYS A 137 -33.04 -11.27 -36.36
N GLY A 138 -34.04 -12.00 -35.86
CA GLY A 138 -33.89 -13.36 -35.34
C GLY A 138 -33.61 -13.46 -33.83
N VAL A 139 -33.71 -12.37 -33.08
CA VAL A 139 -33.57 -12.37 -31.62
C VAL A 139 -34.92 -12.67 -30.97
N ILE A 140 -34.97 -13.62 -30.03
CA ILE A 140 -36.22 -14.00 -29.34
C ILE A 140 -36.72 -12.80 -28.52
N ALA A 141 -37.99 -12.40 -28.70
CA ALA A 141 -38.58 -11.21 -28.08
C ALA A 141 -38.33 -11.12 -26.56
N GLN A 142 -38.51 -12.24 -25.84
CA GLN A 142 -38.29 -12.32 -24.40
C GLN A 142 -36.83 -12.04 -23.98
N SER A 143 -35.86 -12.28 -24.87
CA SER A 143 -34.43 -12.10 -24.61
C SER A 143 -33.88 -10.73 -25.05
N VAL A 144 -34.67 -9.90 -25.74
CA VAL A 144 -34.18 -8.61 -26.27
C VAL A 144 -33.71 -7.70 -25.13
N LYS A 145 -34.48 -7.63 -24.03
CA LYS A 145 -34.14 -6.82 -22.86
C LYS A 145 -32.79 -7.22 -22.24
N ASP A 146 -32.58 -8.51 -22.01
CA ASP A 146 -31.35 -9.02 -21.38
C ASP A 146 -30.15 -8.85 -22.31
N VAL A 147 -30.32 -9.06 -23.61
CA VAL A 147 -29.27 -8.86 -24.62
C VAL A 147 -28.88 -7.39 -24.70
N VAL A 148 -29.85 -6.47 -24.77
CA VAL A 148 -29.57 -5.02 -24.77
C VAL A 148 -28.90 -4.58 -23.47
N GLN A 149 -29.32 -5.10 -22.32
CA GLN A 149 -28.65 -4.79 -21.05
C GLN A 149 -27.20 -5.30 -21.05
N SER A 150 -26.94 -6.52 -21.52
CA SER A 150 -25.58 -7.04 -21.63
C SER A 150 -24.67 -6.23 -22.56
N LEU A 151 -25.23 -5.64 -23.63
CA LEU A 151 -24.52 -4.74 -24.54
C LEU A 151 -24.22 -3.37 -23.91
N VAL A 152 -25.10 -2.90 -23.04
CA VAL A 152 -24.88 -1.69 -22.26
C VAL A 152 -23.83 -1.92 -21.19
N ASP A 153 -23.86 -3.08 -20.51
CA ASP A 153 -22.93 -3.41 -19.44
C ASP A 153 -21.49 -3.54 -19.95
N ASP A 154 -21.31 -3.93 -21.23
CA ASP A 154 -20.02 -3.96 -21.93
C ASP A 154 -19.71 -2.66 -22.71
N ASP A 155 -20.44 -1.57 -22.45
CA ASP A 155 -20.26 -0.24 -23.07
C ASP A 155 -20.38 -0.18 -24.61
N LEU A 156 -20.93 -1.22 -25.24
CA LEU A 156 -21.15 -1.29 -26.69
C LEU A 156 -22.41 -0.55 -27.14
N VAL A 157 -23.39 -0.39 -26.25
CA VAL A 157 -24.61 0.41 -26.46
C VAL A 157 -24.69 1.46 -25.36
N SER A 158 -24.82 2.72 -25.74
CA SER A 158 -25.05 3.82 -24.81
C SER A 158 -26.53 3.83 -24.39
N LYS A 159 -26.77 4.05 -23.09
CA LYS A 159 -28.10 4.32 -22.55
C LYS A 159 -28.12 5.70 -21.90
N ASP A 160 -29.21 6.43 -22.06
CA ASP A 160 -29.47 7.64 -21.28
C ASP A 160 -30.96 7.84 -21.05
N LYS A 161 -31.30 8.45 -19.91
CA LYS A 161 -32.67 8.69 -19.50
C LYS A 161 -32.98 10.17 -19.69
N ILE A 162 -33.82 10.47 -20.67
CA ILE A 162 -34.28 11.82 -20.97
C ILE A 162 -35.75 11.92 -20.57
N GLY A 163 -36.02 12.65 -19.49
CA GLY A 163 -37.36 12.76 -18.89
C GLY A 163 -37.86 11.43 -18.33
N THR A 164 -38.99 10.95 -18.83
CA THR A 164 -39.59 9.66 -18.42
C THR A 164 -39.12 8.46 -19.24
N SER A 165 -38.37 8.69 -20.32
CA SER A 165 -38.02 7.67 -21.31
C SER A 165 -36.53 7.36 -21.29
N VAL A 166 -36.17 6.09 -21.54
CA VAL A 166 -34.79 5.63 -21.67
C VAL A 166 -34.50 5.37 -23.14
N TYR A 167 -33.47 6.01 -23.66
CA TYR A 167 -33.00 5.91 -25.03
C TYR A 167 -31.74 5.07 -25.11
N PHE A 168 -31.65 4.24 -26.13
CA PHE A 168 -30.51 3.38 -26.43
C PHE A 168 -29.98 3.70 -27.82
N TRP A 169 -28.67 3.84 -27.96
CA TRP A 169 -28.03 4.07 -29.26
C TRP A 169 -26.62 3.50 -29.28
N SER A 170 -26.12 3.22 -30.48
CA SER A 170 -24.70 2.90 -30.69
C SER A 170 -24.26 3.44 -32.04
N LEU A 171 -23.16 4.19 -32.03
CA LEU A 171 -22.56 4.76 -33.24
C LEU A 171 -21.29 3.97 -33.57
N PRO A 172 -21.01 3.66 -34.85
CA PRO A 172 -19.78 2.96 -35.24
C PRO A 172 -18.49 3.67 -34.80
N SER A 173 -18.54 4.99 -34.60
CA SER A 173 -17.42 5.81 -34.13
C SER A 173 -17.23 5.80 -32.60
N CYS A 174 -18.20 5.30 -31.84
CA CYS A 174 -18.21 5.38 -30.37
C CYS A 174 -17.03 4.62 -29.75
N ALA A 175 -16.83 3.35 -30.12
CA ALA A 175 -15.74 2.52 -29.60
C ALA A 175 -14.35 3.13 -29.87
N GLY A 176 -14.12 3.63 -31.09
CA GLY A 176 -12.86 4.29 -31.45
C GLY A 176 -12.65 5.61 -30.69
N ASN A 177 -13.71 6.37 -30.43
CA ASN A 177 -13.60 7.63 -29.71
C ASN A 177 -13.41 7.44 -28.19
N GLN A 178 -14.07 6.44 -27.62
CA GLN A 178 -13.83 6.00 -26.24
C GLN A 178 -12.37 5.57 -26.06
N LEU A 179 -11.85 4.72 -26.94
CA LEU A 179 -10.45 4.29 -26.90
C LEU A 179 -9.47 5.47 -26.98
N ARG A 180 -9.69 6.42 -27.90
CA ARG A 180 -8.86 7.64 -28.00
C ARG A 180 -8.93 8.52 -26.75
N ASN A 181 -10.12 8.65 -26.15
CA ASN A 181 -10.28 9.43 -24.92
C ASN A 181 -9.58 8.78 -23.73
N VAL A 182 -9.69 7.45 -23.59
CA VAL A 182 -8.98 6.70 -22.54
C VAL A 182 -7.48 6.80 -22.76
N TYR A 183 -7.00 6.61 -23.99
CA TYR A 183 -5.60 6.78 -24.34
C TYR A 183 -5.08 8.17 -23.98
N ARG A 184 -5.78 9.24 -24.38
CA ARG A 184 -5.40 10.62 -24.05
C ARG A 184 -5.36 10.88 -22.54
N LYS A 185 -6.30 10.32 -21.77
CA LYS A 185 -6.31 10.44 -20.31
C LYS A 185 -5.09 9.73 -19.71
N LEU A 186 -4.85 8.48 -20.09
CA LEU A 186 -3.71 7.69 -19.60
C LEU A 186 -2.36 8.33 -19.98
N ASP A 187 -2.25 8.88 -21.17
CA ASP A 187 -1.05 9.59 -21.63
C ASP A 187 -0.80 10.87 -20.80
N SER A 188 -1.87 11.65 -20.55
CA SER A 188 -1.79 12.81 -19.65
C SER A 188 -1.43 12.43 -18.21
N ASP A 189 -1.99 11.33 -17.69
CA ASP A 189 -1.71 10.86 -16.33
C ASP A 189 -0.27 10.33 -16.19
N LEU A 190 0.23 9.67 -17.24
CA LEU A 190 1.62 9.23 -17.34
C LEU A 190 2.56 10.42 -17.31
N GLU A 191 2.29 11.45 -18.10
CA GLU A 191 3.13 12.65 -18.16
C GLU A 191 3.11 13.42 -16.84
N ASN A 192 1.93 13.58 -16.22
CA ASN A 192 1.80 14.15 -14.87
C ASN A 192 2.59 13.36 -13.82
N SER A 193 2.56 12.03 -13.89
CA SER A 193 3.29 11.16 -12.96
C SER A 193 4.80 11.25 -13.16
N LYS A 194 5.28 11.32 -14.41
CA LYS A 194 6.70 11.54 -14.73
C LYS A 194 7.19 12.89 -14.21
N ASN A 195 6.42 13.95 -14.43
CA ASN A 195 6.76 15.28 -13.93
C ASN A 195 6.83 15.31 -12.40
N ARG A 196 5.87 14.68 -11.72
CA ARG A 196 5.88 14.56 -10.26
C ARG A 196 7.08 13.73 -9.77
N TYR A 197 7.40 12.64 -10.46
CA TYR A 197 8.56 11.82 -10.14
C TYR A 197 9.86 12.63 -10.25
N ALA A 198 10.06 13.36 -11.36
CA ALA A 198 11.23 14.22 -11.53
C ALA A 198 11.34 15.27 -10.41
N GLN A 199 10.25 15.96 -10.09
CA GLN A 199 10.22 16.93 -8.98
C GLN A 199 10.56 16.29 -7.62
N LEU A 200 10.07 15.09 -7.34
CA LEU A 200 10.36 14.38 -6.10
C LEU A 200 11.82 13.91 -6.04
N VAL A 201 12.39 13.50 -7.16
CA VAL A 201 13.82 13.14 -7.25
C VAL A 201 14.67 14.38 -6.97
N ASP A 202 14.38 15.52 -7.61
CA ASP A 202 15.09 16.77 -7.39
C ASP A 202 15.02 17.22 -5.91
N GLN A 203 13.83 17.11 -5.29
CA GLN A 203 13.66 17.41 -3.87
C GLN A 203 14.45 16.45 -2.96
N CYS A 204 14.50 15.17 -3.30
CA CYS A 204 15.29 14.19 -2.55
C CYS A 204 16.79 14.49 -2.67
N GLU A 205 17.26 14.86 -3.86
CA GLU A 205 18.66 15.27 -4.07
C GLU A 205 18.98 16.56 -3.32
N GLU A 206 18.08 17.54 -3.31
CA GLU A 206 18.25 18.78 -2.55
C GLU A 206 18.30 18.52 -1.04
N LEU A 207 17.41 17.68 -0.50
CA LEU A 207 17.40 17.30 0.92
C LEU A 207 18.61 16.45 1.34
N LYS A 208 19.20 15.70 0.40
CA LYS A 208 20.42 14.92 0.65
C LYS A 208 21.64 15.80 0.82
N LYS A 209 21.71 16.97 0.18
CA LYS A 209 22.83 17.90 0.33
C LYS A 209 23.00 18.29 1.80
N GLY A 210 24.17 18.02 2.37
CA GLY A 210 24.44 18.25 3.80
C GLY A 210 23.82 17.25 4.77
N ARG A 211 23.11 16.22 4.28
CA ARG A 211 22.65 15.05 5.03
C ARG A 211 23.16 13.76 4.40
N GLU A 212 24.34 13.84 3.79
CA GLU A 212 24.99 12.72 3.15
C GLU A 212 25.23 11.60 4.18
N GLU A 213 24.93 10.37 3.77
CA GLU A 213 25.22 9.19 4.58
C GLU A 213 26.75 9.04 4.63
N SER A 214 27.31 9.23 5.82
CA SER A 214 28.72 9.13 6.14
C SER A 214 28.83 8.54 7.54
N ASP A 215 29.89 7.77 7.79
CA ASP A 215 30.17 7.17 9.10
C ASP A 215 30.23 8.25 10.20
N GLU A 216 30.80 9.43 9.88
CA GLU A 216 30.87 10.59 10.77
C GLU A 216 29.47 11.10 11.18
N ARG A 217 28.50 11.06 10.26
CA ARG A 217 27.13 11.49 10.53
C ARG A 217 26.41 10.48 11.41
N GLU A 218 26.62 9.19 11.14
CA GLU A 218 26.03 8.12 11.96
C GLU A 218 26.54 8.20 13.40
N GLU A 219 27.85 8.37 13.59
CA GLU A 219 28.47 8.56 14.90
C GLU A 219 27.93 9.82 15.60
N ALA A 220 27.89 10.97 14.92
CA ALA A 220 27.37 12.21 15.50
C ALA A 220 25.89 12.11 15.93
N VAL A 221 25.07 11.39 15.16
CA VAL A 221 23.66 11.13 15.52
C VAL A 221 23.55 10.19 16.72
N ALA A 222 24.41 9.17 16.79
CA ALA A 222 24.46 8.27 17.93
C ALA A 222 24.90 8.99 19.22
N ASP A 223 25.92 9.85 19.11
CA ASP A 223 26.43 10.69 20.20
C ASP A 223 25.38 11.68 20.69
N LEU A 224 24.69 12.36 19.77
CA LEU A 224 23.61 13.29 20.12
C LEU A 224 22.53 12.56 20.93
N LYS A 225 22.12 11.37 20.49
CA LYS A 225 21.13 10.56 21.21
C LYS A 225 21.63 10.14 22.60
N ALA A 226 22.90 9.75 22.72
CA ALA A 226 23.50 9.39 24.01
C ALA A 226 23.56 10.59 24.96
N ILE A 227 23.88 11.79 24.45
CA ILE A 227 23.92 13.03 25.23
C ILE A 227 22.51 13.45 25.66
N GLU A 228 21.52 13.38 24.77
CA GLU A 228 20.12 13.69 25.11
C GLU A 228 19.59 12.78 26.21
N GLN A 229 19.91 11.48 26.15
CA GLN A 229 19.55 10.53 27.20
C GLN A 229 20.21 10.91 28.53
N LYS A 230 21.52 11.13 28.56
CA LYS A 230 22.25 11.55 29.77
C LYS A 230 21.70 12.86 30.34
N HIS A 231 21.37 13.81 29.49
CA HIS A 231 20.79 15.09 29.90
C HIS A 231 19.42 14.87 30.56
N SER A 232 18.57 13.99 30.01
CA SER A 232 17.29 13.63 30.64
C SER A 232 17.50 12.99 32.02
N GLU A 233 18.42 12.02 32.12
CA GLU A 233 18.72 11.32 33.37
C GLU A 233 19.23 12.29 34.45
N LEU A 234 20.17 13.17 34.10
CA LEU A 234 20.70 14.19 35.00
C LEU A 234 19.62 15.20 35.42
N LYS A 235 18.72 15.57 34.51
CA LYS A 235 17.60 16.46 34.82
C LYS A 235 16.63 15.82 35.81
N ASP A 236 16.32 14.53 35.65
CA ASP A 236 15.48 13.77 36.57
C ASP A 236 16.16 13.59 37.92
N GLU A 237 17.49 13.40 37.93
CA GLU A 237 18.27 13.36 39.16
C GLU A 237 18.26 14.70 39.89
N LEU A 238 18.50 15.81 39.18
CA LEU A 238 18.49 17.16 39.75
C LEU A 238 17.12 17.51 40.33
N ALA A 239 16.02 17.03 39.73
CA ALA A 239 14.67 17.21 40.25
C ALA A 239 14.48 16.58 41.65
N LYS A 240 15.21 15.52 42.00
CA LYS A 240 15.18 14.90 43.34
C LYS A 240 15.76 15.80 44.41
N TYR A 241 16.66 16.71 44.03
CA TYR A 241 17.34 17.62 44.95
C TYR A 241 16.74 19.03 44.96
N ARG A 242 15.60 19.24 44.28
CA ARG A 242 14.96 20.56 44.18
C ARG A 242 14.68 21.24 45.53
N ASP A 243 14.43 20.43 46.56
CA ASP A 243 14.05 20.90 47.89
C ASP A 243 15.28 21.16 48.79
N ASN A 244 16.49 20.81 48.32
CA ASN A 244 17.76 21.01 49.03
C ASN A 244 18.45 22.30 48.60
N ASP A 245 17.78 23.44 48.79
CA ASP A 245 18.38 24.76 48.54
C ASP A 245 19.43 25.09 49.62
N PRO A 246 20.72 25.31 49.25
CA PRO A 246 21.74 25.72 50.21
C PRO A 246 21.38 26.98 50.99
N ALA A 247 20.70 27.94 50.37
CA ALA A 247 20.30 29.17 51.05
C ALA A 247 19.24 28.90 52.12
N ALA A 248 18.25 28.05 51.82
CA ALA A 248 17.26 27.59 52.80
C ALA A 248 17.90 26.81 53.96
N PHE A 249 18.90 25.97 53.67
CA PHE A 249 19.62 25.21 54.69
C PHE A 249 20.42 26.11 55.64
N GLU A 250 21.15 27.10 55.12
CA GLU A 250 21.88 28.05 55.95
C GLU A 250 20.94 28.93 56.78
N ALA A 251 19.82 29.39 56.20
CA ALA A 251 18.79 30.13 56.95
C ALA A 251 18.19 29.29 58.10
N MET A 252 18.01 27.98 57.89
CA MET A 252 17.56 27.06 58.93
C MET A 252 18.58 26.93 60.06
N LYS A 253 19.89 26.84 59.76
CA LYS A 253 20.95 26.82 60.77
C LYS A 253 20.98 28.09 61.62
N GLU A 254 20.88 29.25 60.98
CA GLU A 254 20.82 30.54 61.68
C GLU A 254 19.58 30.60 62.59
N GLY A 255 18.42 30.15 62.08
CA GLY A 255 17.18 30.07 62.87
C GLY A 255 17.30 29.15 64.09
N ILE A 256 17.96 28.00 63.96
CA ILE A 256 18.23 27.09 65.09
C ILE A 256 19.11 27.77 66.15
N ALA A 257 20.17 28.47 65.73
CA ALA A 257 21.05 29.19 66.66
C ALA A 257 20.29 30.27 67.46
N VAL A 258 19.42 31.03 66.79
CA VAL A 258 18.58 32.04 67.44
C VAL A 258 17.56 31.40 68.39
N ALA A 259 16.91 30.31 67.98
CA ALA A 259 15.94 29.60 68.81
C ALA A 259 16.59 29.00 70.06
N GLN A 260 17.78 28.42 69.93
CA GLN A 260 18.55 27.88 71.05
C GLN A 260 18.95 28.98 72.03
N ALA A 261 19.53 30.09 71.53
CA ALA A 261 19.91 31.21 72.38
C ALA A 261 18.69 31.78 73.13
N SER A 262 17.54 31.84 72.47
CA SER A 262 16.29 32.29 73.06
C SER A 262 15.76 31.32 74.12
N ALA A 263 15.79 30.01 73.86
CA ALA A 263 15.39 28.99 74.82
C ALA A 263 16.28 29.03 76.08
N ASN A 264 17.60 29.08 75.91
CA ASN A 264 18.56 29.17 77.01
C ASN A 264 18.39 30.45 77.83
N ARG A 265 18.05 31.57 77.20
CA ARG A 265 17.70 32.81 77.90
C ARG A 265 16.43 32.67 78.76
N TRP A 266 15.42 31.93 78.29
CA TRP A 266 14.25 31.63 79.12
C TRP A 266 14.57 30.66 80.24
N THR A 267 15.46 29.68 80.01
CA THR A 267 16.02 28.82 81.06
C THR A 267 16.69 29.65 82.17
N ASP A 268 17.53 30.64 81.82
CA ASP A 268 18.12 31.59 82.79
C ASP A 268 17.04 32.32 83.61
N ASN A 269 16.01 32.83 82.93
CA ASN A 269 14.92 33.55 83.59
C ASN A 269 14.17 32.66 84.57
N ILE A 270 13.89 31.41 84.19
CA ILE A 270 13.20 30.43 85.04
C ILE A 270 14.05 30.12 86.29
N PHE A 271 15.34 29.85 86.12
CA PHE A 271 16.25 29.59 87.25
C PHE A 271 16.40 30.81 88.16
N THR A 272 16.48 32.01 87.58
CA THR A 272 16.55 33.26 88.33
C THR A 272 15.28 33.48 89.17
N LEU A 273 14.10 33.24 88.59
CA LEU A 273 12.83 33.32 89.31
C LEU A 273 12.74 32.26 90.43
N ARG A 274 13.14 31.02 90.15
CA ARG A 274 13.18 29.93 91.14
C ARG A 274 14.06 30.30 92.34
N GLN A 275 15.24 30.85 92.08
CA GLN A 275 16.18 31.30 93.11
C GLN A 275 15.65 32.50 93.90
N TRP A 276 15.13 33.52 93.21
CA TRP A 276 14.61 34.74 93.85
C TRP A 276 13.39 34.45 94.73
N CYS A 277 12.43 33.66 94.25
CA CYS A 277 11.26 33.26 95.03
C CYS A 277 11.66 32.45 96.27
N SER A 278 12.61 31.51 96.12
CA SER A 278 13.11 30.71 97.25
C SER A 278 13.79 31.57 98.33
N ASN A 279 14.47 32.65 97.95
CA ASN A 279 15.20 33.52 98.87
C ASN A 279 14.28 34.54 99.58
N ASN A 280 13.29 35.08 98.87
CA ASN A 280 12.42 36.15 99.40
C ASN A 280 11.14 35.63 100.05
N PHE A 281 10.65 34.45 99.65
CA PHE A 281 9.42 33.84 100.16
C PHE A 281 9.63 32.37 100.51
N PRO A 282 10.32 32.06 101.63
CA PRO A 282 10.64 30.68 102.01
C PRO A 282 9.40 29.78 102.18
N GLU A 283 8.28 30.36 102.62
CA GLU A 283 7.00 29.68 102.85
C GLU A 283 6.31 29.23 101.54
N ALA A 284 6.61 29.89 100.42
CA ALA A 284 6.02 29.60 99.10
C ALA A 284 6.88 28.64 98.26
N LYS A 285 8.06 28.24 98.76
CA LYS A 285 9.02 27.42 98.02
C LYS A 285 8.43 26.07 97.60
N GLU A 286 7.79 25.35 98.51
CA GLU A 286 7.20 24.04 98.22
C GLU A 286 6.05 24.13 97.19
N GLN A 287 5.25 25.19 97.28
CA GLN A 287 4.15 25.43 96.33
C GLN A 287 4.69 25.72 94.91
N LEU A 288 5.77 26.48 94.80
CA LEU A 288 6.41 26.77 93.51
C LEU A 288 7.03 25.52 92.87
N GLU A 289 7.69 24.68 93.68
CA GLU A 289 8.26 23.40 93.20
C GLU A 289 7.16 22.44 92.71
N ASN A 290 6.03 22.37 93.42
CA ASN A 290 4.89 21.55 93.00
C ASN A 290 4.29 22.09 91.69
N LEU A 291 4.15 23.41 91.55
CA LEU A 291 3.67 24.03 90.30
C LEU A 291 4.60 23.71 89.12
N TYR A 292 5.92 23.81 89.29
CA TYR A 292 6.87 23.48 88.23
C TYR A 292 6.80 22.01 87.83
N LYS A 293 6.65 21.09 88.79
CA LYS A 293 6.41 19.67 88.50
C LYS A 293 5.10 19.42 87.75
N GLU A 294 4.02 20.11 88.12
CA GLU A 294 2.72 20.03 87.43
C GLU A 294 2.78 20.53 85.99
N VAL A 295 3.56 21.60 85.73
CA VAL A 295 3.77 22.18 84.39
C VAL A 295 4.78 21.37 83.57
N GLY A 296 5.45 20.38 84.18
CA GLY A 296 6.38 19.46 83.51
C GLY A 296 7.84 19.93 83.49
N LEU A 297 8.21 20.88 84.36
CA LEU A 297 9.62 21.16 84.66
C LEU A 297 10.13 20.11 85.65
N THR A 298 10.77 19.10 85.09
CA THR A 298 11.42 18.00 85.80
C THR A 298 12.84 18.35 86.24
N ASP A 299 13.44 17.54 87.12
CA ASP A 299 14.77 17.81 87.70
C ASP A 299 15.92 17.73 86.66
N ASP A 300 15.66 17.18 85.48
CA ASP A 300 16.55 17.13 84.31
C ASP A 300 16.38 18.32 83.35
N PHE A 301 15.56 19.31 83.69
CA PHE A 301 15.45 20.56 82.93
C PHE A 301 16.76 21.36 83.02
N ASP A 302 17.44 21.50 81.88
CA ASP A 302 18.72 22.19 81.76
C ASP A 302 18.83 22.96 80.42
N TYR A 303 19.96 23.62 80.19
CA TYR A 303 20.25 24.32 78.95
C TYR A 303 20.24 23.36 77.74
N LEU A 304 19.76 23.86 76.61
CA LEU A 304 19.85 23.15 75.34
C LEU A 304 21.27 23.24 74.79
N GLU A 305 21.95 22.11 74.74
CA GLU A 305 23.23 21.94 74.06
C GLU A 305 23.02 21.51 72.61
N LEU A 306 23.67 22.18 71.66
CA LEU A 306 23.74 21.72 70.28
C LEU A 306 24.74 20.58 70.21
N ALA A 307 24.27 19.35 69.97
CA ALA A 307 25.15 18.28 69.56
C ALA A 307 25.86 18.67 68.25
N PRO A 308 27.19 18.48 68.13
CA PRO A 308 27.88 18.73 66.87
C PRO A 308 27.24 17.85 65.79
N LEU A 309 26.80 18.48 64.70
CA LEU A 309 26.29 17.76 63.54
C LEU A 309 27.37 16.77 63.10
N PRO A 310 27.07 15.47 62.95
CA PRO A 310 28.03 14.53 62.41
C PRO A 310 28.33 14.96 60.97
N LEU A 311 29.47 15.62 60.77
CA LEU A 311 30.06 15.82 59.45
C LEU A 311 30.40 14.43 58.92
N LYS A 312 29.46 13.79 58.22
CA LYS A 312 29.84 12.73 57.30
C LYS A 312 30.70 13.40 56.25
N ALA A 313 32.01 13.15 56.32
CA ALA A 313 32.93 13.49 55.24
C ALA A 313 32.30 13.00 53.94
N VAL A 314 32.01 13.92 53.03
CA VAL A 314 31.72 13.58 51.64
C VAL A 314 33.01 12.97 51.14
N ALA A 315 33.01 11.65 50.94
CA ALA A 315 34.14 10.98 50.31
C ALA A 315 34.21 11.48 48.87
N ASP A 316 35.33 12.13 48.55
CA ASP A 316 35.73 12.50 47.18
C ASP A 316 35.76 11.29 46.24
#